data_AF-R9RA11-F1
#
_entry.id   AF-R9RA11-F1
#
_cell.length_a   1.000
_cell.length_b   1.000
_cell.length_c   1.000
_cell.angle_alpha   90.00
_cell.angle_beta   90.00
_cell.angle_gamma   90.00
#
_symmetry.space_group_name_H-M   'P 1'
#
loop_
_entity.id
_entity.type
_entity.pdbx_description
1 polymer ?
#
loop_
_entity_poly.entity_id
_entity_poly.type
_entity_poly.pdbx_seq_one_letter_code
_entity_poly.pdbx_strand_id
1 'polypeptide(L)' 'METVKGTLDRIKVAKSQNPGIRVVYEFPNEKAAGHFRKWINNNNGYDGIVEIRVRK' A
#
# COMPACT_ATOMS: atom_id res chain seq x y z
N MET A 1 0.62 0.78 13.62
CA MET A 1 0.38 -0.05 12.41
C MET A 1 -1.11 -0.27 12.13
N GLU A 2 -2.01 -0.18 13.11
CA GLU A 2 -3.47 -0.27 12.87
C GLU A 2 -4.00 0.82 11.95
N THR A 3 -3.45 2.04 12.05
CA THR A 3 -3.79 3.16 11.16
C THR A 3 -3.48 2.88 9.69
N VAL A 4 -2.40 2.12 9.41
CA VAL A 4 -2.03 1.69 8.06
C VAL A 4 -3.03 0.66 7.53
N LYS A 5 -3.42 -0.33 8.34
CA LYS A 5 -4.46 -1.32 7.98
C LYS A 5 -5.76 -0.64 7.60
N GLY A 6 -6.28 0.23 8.48
CA GLY A 6 -7.54 0.94 8.22
C GLY A 6 -7.51 1.82 6.96
N THR A 7 -6.35 2.41 6.65
CA THR A 7 -6.18 3.17 5.39
C THR A 7 -6.24 2.24 4.17
N LEU A 8 -5.52 1.11 4.22
CA LEU A 8 -5.51 0.16 3.11
C LEU A 8 -6.87 -0.55 2.92
N ASP A 9 -7.60 -0.82 3.99
CA ASP A 9 -8.97 -1.37 3.92
C ASP A 9 -9.92 -0.41 3.18
N ARG A 10 -9.84 0.89 3.48
CA ARG A 10 -10.62 1.92 2.76
C ARG A 10 -10.23 1.98 1.27
N ILE A 11 -8.94 1.88 0.96
CA ILE A 11 -8.47 1.85 -0.44
C ILE A 11 -8.97 0.59 -1.15
N LYS A 12 -8.99 -0.56 -0.47
CA LYS A 12 -9.53 -1.81 -1.02
C LYS A 12 -10.99 -1.66 -1.42
N VAL A 13 -11.82 -1.07 -0.55
CA VAL A 13 -13.23 -0.78 -0.83
C VAL A 13 -13.36 0.21 -2.00
N ALA A 14 -12.53 1.26 -2.03
CA ALA A 14 -12.55 2.22 -3.14
C ALA A 14 -12.19 1.56 -4.49
N LYS A 15 -11.18 0.67 -4.51
CA LYS A 15 -10.80 -0.08 -5.71
C LYS A 15 -11.87 -1.08 -6.15
N SER A 16 -12.59 -1.72 -5.23
CA SER A 16 -13.66 -2.64 -5.62
C SER A 16 -14.83 -1.91 -6.29
N GLN A 17 -15.07 -0.66 -5.90
CA GLN A 17 -16.06 0.21 -6.54
C GLN A 17 -15.55 0.81 -7.86
N ASN A 18 -14.23 1.08 -7.96
CA ASN A 18 -13.61 1.70 -9.13
C ASN A 18 -12.29 1.00 -9.46
N PRO A 19 -12.31 -0.13 -10.22
CA PRO A 19 -11.10 -0.92 -10.47
C PRO A 19 -9.97 -0.17 -11.18
N GLY A 20 -10.28 0.91 -11.89
CA GLY A 20 -9.32 1.73 -12.61
C GLY A 20 -8.49 2.67 -11.73
N ILE A 21 -8.83 2.86 -10.45
CA ILE A 21 -8.06 3.77 -9.59
C ILE A 21 -6.70 3.17 -9.25
N ARG A 22 -5.67 4.00 -9.37
CA ARG A 22 -4.29 3.68 -8.99
C ARG A 22 -3.93 4.51 -7.76
N VAL A 23 -3.49 3.85 -6.71
CA VAL A 23 -3.01 4.51 -5.48
C VAL A 23 -1.52 4.28 -5.37
N VAL A 24 -0.76 5.37 -5.33
CA VAL A 24 0.70 5.33 -5.24
C VAL A 24 1.11 5.77 -3.84
N TYR A 25 1.90 4.94 -3.17
CA TYR A 25 2.54 5.28 -1.91
C TYR A 25 4.02 5.55 -2.16
N GLU A 26 4.41 6.82 -2.07
CA GLU A 26 5.78 7.26 -2.31
C GLU A 26 6.59 7.29 -1.02
N PHE A 27 7.78 6.68 -1.07
CA PHE A 27 8.73 6.63 0.04
C PHE A 27 9.96 7.49 -0.27
N PRO A 28 10.59 8.07 0.76
CA PRO A 28 11.78 8.90 0.58
C PRO A 28 13.04 8.09 0.21
N ASN A 29 13.07 6.78 0.46
CA ASN A 29 14.18 5.90 0.15
C ASN A 29 13.76 4.42 0.16
N GLU A 30 14.65 3.55 -0.35
CA GLU A 30 14.41 2.10 -0.43
C GLU A 30 14.30 1.43 0.95
N LYS A 31 14.97 1.95 1.99
CA LYS A 31 14.87 1.38 3.33
C LYS A 31 13.44 1.51 3.88
N ALA A 32 12.85 2.69 3.76
CA ALA A 32 11.47 2.94 4.18
C ALA A 32 10.47 2.09 3.36
N ALA A 33 10.65 2.04 2.03
CA ALA A 33 9.83 1.19 1.17
C ALA A 33 9.98 -0.31 1.53
N GLY A 34 11.19 -0.76 1.85
CA GLY A 34 11.47 -2.14 2.26
C GLY A 34 10.73 -2.55 3.53
N HIS A 35 10.65 -1.67 4.54
CA HIS A 35 9.84 -1.91 5.73
C HIS A 35 8.36 -2.10 5.39
N PHE A 36 7.82 -1.29 4.48
CA PHE A 36 6.42 -1.41 4.06
C PHE A 36 6.16 -2.66 3.21
N ARG A 37 7.06 -3.01 2.28
CA ARG A 37 6.98 -4.26 1.49
C ARG A 37 6.97 -5.48 2.40
N LYS A 38 7.88 -5.54 3.37
CA LYS A 38 7.93 -6.64 4.36
C LYS A 38 6.64 -6.71 5.17
N TRP A 39 6.08 -5.55 5.54
CA TRP A 39 4.81 -5.51 6.24
C TRP A 39 3.65 -6.05 5.38
N ILE A 40 3.55 -5.66 4.10
CA ILE A 40 2.54 -6.22 3.17
C ILE A 40 2.69 -7.74 3.05
N ASN A 41 3.91 -8.23 2.84
CA ASN A 41 4.17 -9.67 2.72
C ASN A 41 3.75 -10.47 3.97
N ASN A 42 3.84 -9.85 5.15
CA ASN A 42 3.43 -10.47 6.41
C ASN A 42 1.93 -10.33 6.70
N ASN A 43 1.19 -9.48 5.96
CA ASN A 43 -0.24 -9.25 6.16
C ASN A 43 -0.99 -9.61 4.88
N ASN A 44 -1.42 -10.87 4.80
CA ASN A 44 -2.17 -11.39 3.66
C ASN A 44 -3.39 -10.52 3.32
N GLY A 45 -3.64 -10.31 2.03
CA GLY A 45 -4.80 -9.56 1.53
C GLY A 45 -4.58 -8.06 1.30
N TYR A 46 -3.35 -7.56 1.53
CA TYR A 46 -2.95 -6.18 1.21
C TYR A 46 -2.07 -6.04 -0.04
N ASP A 47 -1.72 -7.16 -0.67
CA ASP A 47 -0.96 -7.17 -1.92
C ASP A 47 -1.74 -6.50 -3.07
N GLY A 48 -1.04 -5.76 -3.93
CA GLY A 48 -1.64 -5.06 -5.07
C GLY A 48 -2.64 -3.93 -4.76
N ILE A 49 -2.87 -3.58 -3.49
CA ILE A 49 -3.76 -2.46 -3.13
C ILE A 49 -3.13 -1.12 -3.56
N VAL A 50 -1.84 -0.94 -3.29
CA VAL A 50 -1.08 0.27 -3.63
C VAL A 50 0.15 -0.06 -4.47
N GLU A 51 0.58 0.89 -5.29
CA GLU A 51 1.88 0.87 -5.96
C GLU A 51 2.92 1.53 -5.05
N ILE A 52 4.02 0.84 -4.81
CA ILE A 52 5.13 1.36 -3.98
C ILE A 52 6.13 2.05 -4.91
N ARG A 53 6.39 3.33 -4.68
CA ARG A 53 7.43 4.10 -5.38
C ARG A 53 8.44 4.67 -4.40
N VAL A 54 9.67 4.84 -4.87
CA VAL A 54 10.73 5.52 -4.12
C VAL A 54 11.12 6.77 -4.88
N ARG A 55 11.20 7.90 -4.16
CA ARG A 55 11.66 9.17 -4.72
C ARG A 55 13.10 9.02 -5.20
N LYS A 56 13.38 9.54 -6.40
CA LYS A 56 14.74 9.62 -6.94
C LYS A 56 15.53 10.72 -6.23
#